data_AF-A0A3B8WIH4-F1
#
_entry.id   AF-A0A3B8WIH4-F1
#
_cell.length_a   1.000
_cell.length_b   1.000
_cell.length_c   1.000
_cell.angle_alpha   90.00
_cell.angle_beta   90.00
_cell.angle_gamma   90.00
#
_symmetry.space_group_name_H-M   'P 1'
#
loop_
_entity.id
_entity.type
_entity.pdbx_description
1 polymer ?
#
loop_
_entity_poly.entity_id
_entity_poly.type
_entity_poly.pdbx_seq_one_letter_code
_entity_poly.pdbx_strand_id
1 'polypeptide(L)'
;MVLVAFLWAICFPFIVVGLPDAPPLLFAALRALLAGLCLILLAFTKGGRPSYSLRQLLILAAIGFSYTGMGLGGMFLGAGKLGPGLATVLANAQPLFAAVLSFFIVREVVTGRVFVGLLIGFIGVVVLAMPEMEFGNARFSGAVYVLGGAIGTAIGNVLLKYQAGSDDIYWSMGIQLVIGSVFLGIASVSLGEGF
;
A
#
# COMPACT_ATOMS: atom_id res chain seq x y z
N MET A 1 -4.73 17.59 6.26
CA MET A 1 -3.65 17.29 5.29
C MET A 1 -2.29 17.22 5.99
N VAL A 2 -1.86 18.25 6.74
CA VAL A 2 -0.55 18.26 7.43
C VAL A 2 -0.36 17.07 8.40
N LEU A 3 -1.36 16.79 9.25
CA LEU A 3 -1.28 15.65 10.18
C LEU A 3 -1.12 14.30 9.46
N VAL A 4 -1.84 14.11 8.36
CA VAL A 4 -1.76 12.87 7.56
C VAL A 4 -0.38 12.74 6.92
N ALA A 5 0.14 13.82 6.32
CA ALA A 5 1.47 13.82 5.73
C ALA A 5 2.57 13.55 6.77
N PHE A 6 2.44 14.11 7.98
CA PHE A 6 3.36 13.86 9.08
C PHE A 6 3.33 12.39 9.54
N LEU A 7 2.14 11.85 9.79
CA LEU A 7 1.95 10.45 10.20
C LEU A 7 2.42 9.46 9.13
N TRP A 8 2.32 9.83 7.85
CA TRP A 8 2.80 9.01 6.75
C TRP A 8 4.32 9.11 6.58
N ALA A 9 4.91 10.30 6.69
CA ALA A 9 6.36 10.48 6.58
C ALA A 9 7.11 9.79 7.72
N ILE A 10 6.60 9.86 8.96
CA ILE A 10 7.25 9.26 10.12
C ILE A 10 7.22 7.73 10.08
N CYS A 11 6.36 7.11 9.27
CA CYS A 11 6.28 5.64 9.23
C CYS A 11 7.56 5.00 8.68
N PHE A 12 8.22 5.60 7.68
CA PHE A 12 9.44 5.05 7.09
C PHE A 12 10.61 4.96 8.09
N PRO A 13 10.96 6.01 8.86
CA PRO A 13 11.93 5.90 9.94
C PRO A 13 11.59 4.80 10.95
N PHE A 14 10.34 4.70 11.40
CA PHE A 14 9.93 3.67 12.36
C PHE A 14 10.04 2.26 11.79
N ILE A 15 9.76 2.08 10.49
CA ILE A 15 9.94 0.80 9.79
C ILE A 15 11.42 0.42 9.78
N VAL A 16 12.30 1.35 9.41
CA VAL A 16 13.75 1.09 9.36
C VAL A 16 14.32 0.82 10.76
N VAL A 17 13.81 1.50 11.80
CA VAL A 17 14.22 1.25 13.19
C VAL A 17 13.72 -0.09 13.72
N GLY A 18 12.55 -0.58 13.27
CA GLY A 18 11.99 -1.87 13.71
C GLY A 18 12.43 -3.08 12.89
N LEU A 19 12.99 -2.86 11.69
CA LEU A 19 13.49 -3.92 10.80
C LEU A 19 14.63 -4.79 11.38
N PRO A 20 15.53 -4.28 12.23
CA PRO A 20 16.58 -5.09 12.87
C PRO A 20 16.02 -6.13 13.84
N ASP A 21 14.86 -5.85 14.47
CA ASP A 21 14.31 -6.65 15.56
C ASP A 21 13.24 -7.65 15.10
N ALA A 22 12.69 -7.48 13.90
CA ALA A 22 11.61 -8.33 13.38
C ALA A 22 11.67 -8.50 11.86
N PRO A 23 11.25 -9.66 11.33
CA PRO A 23 11.12 -9.86 9.89
C PRO A 23 10.15 -8.83 9.27
N PRO A 24 10.50 -8.23 8.12
CA PRO A 24 9.79 -7.10 7.54
C PRO A 24 8.32 -7.41 7.22
N LEU A 25 8.03 -8.58 6.66
CA LEU A 25 6.65 -8.96 6.32
C LEU A 25 5.82 -9.27 7.56
N LEU A 26 6.43 -9.85 8.59
CA LEU A 26 5.75 -10.16 9.86
C LEU A 26 5.37 -8.86 10.59
N PHE A 27 6.29 -7.89 10.65
CA PHE A 27 6.01 -6.59 11.22
C PHE A 27 4.87 -5.87 10.48
N ALA A 28 4.89 -5.91 9.13
CA ALA A 28 3.82 -5.37 8.31
C ALA A 28 2.46 -6.08 8.59
N ALA A 29 2.47 -7.40 8.72
CA ALA A 29 1.28 -8.20 9.03
C ALA A 29 0.69 -7.82 10.40
N LEU A 30 1.51 -7.78 11.45
CA LEU A 30 1.07 -7.40 12.80
C LEU A 30 0.54 -5.96 12.85
N ARG A 31 1.22 -5.02 12.19
CA ARG A 31 0.77 -3.63 12.08
C ARG A 31 -0.60 -3.55 11.39
N ALA A 32 -0.78 -4.25 10.27
CA ALA A 32 -2.05 -4.29 9.55
C ALA A 32 -3.16 -4.95 10.36
N LEU A 33 -2.85 -6.04 11.07
CA LEU A 33 -3.79 -6.75 11.92
C LEU A 33 -4.27 -5.87 13.08
N LEU A 34 -3.34 -5.24 13.81
CA LEU A 34 -3.67 -4.33 14.92
C LEU A 34 -4.52 -3.15 14.44
N ALA A 35 -4.12 -2.51 13.34
CA ALA A 35 -4.89 -1.40 12.75
C ALA A 35 -6.30 -1.86 12.32
N GLY A 36 -6.41 -3.03 11.69
CA GLY A 36 -7.67 -3.61 11.26
C GLY A 36 -8.61 -3.92 12.42
N LEU A 37 -8.09 -4.57 13.48
CA LEU A 37 -8.86 -4.89 14.69
C LEU A 37 -9.33 -3.62 15.42
N CYS A 38 -8.47 -2.61 15.57
CA CYS A 38 -8.85 -1.33 16.17
C CYS A 38 -9.98 -0.65 15.37
N LEU A 39 -9.92 -0.68 14.04
CA LEU A 39 -10.97 -0.10 13.20
C LEU A 39 -12.28 -0.87 13.27
N ILE A 40 -12.23 -2.20 13.31
CA ILE A 40 -13.43 -3.04 13.52
C ILE A 40 -14.05 -2.74 14.89
N LEU A 41 -13.24 -2.65 15.95
CA LEU A 41 -13.73 -2.32 17.29
C LEU A 41 -14.39 -0.93 17.32
N LEU A 42 -13.78 0.06 16.66
CA LEU A 42 -14.38 1.39 16.51
C LEU A 42 -15.68 1.34 15.71
N ALA A 43 -15.77 0.52 14.66
CA ALA A 43 -16.98 0.36 13.86
C ALA A 43 -18.15 -0.20 14.72
N PHE A 44 -17.86 -1.14 15.61
CA PHE A 44 -18.85 -1.61 16.60
C PHE A 44 -19.31 -0.50 17.54
N THR A 45 -18.41 0.33 18.06
CA THR A 45 -18.80 1.46 18.94
C THR A 45 -19.62 2.52 18.23
N LYS A 46 -19.50 2.63 16.91
CA LYS A 46 -20.25 3.57 16.06
C LYS A 46 -21.64 3.05 15.66
N GLY A 47 -22.01 1.83 16.07
CA GLY A 47 -23.30 1.23 15.76
C GLY A 47 -23.44 0.72 14.32
N GLY A 48 -22.33 0.65 13.58
CA GLY A 48 -22.28 0.14 12.22
C GLY A 48 -22.60 -1.35 12.16
N ARG A 49 -23.51 -1.76 11.28
CA ARG A 49 -23.82 -3.18 11.05
C ARG A 49 -23.11 -3.66 9.79
N PRO A 50 -22.24 -4.68 9.87
CA PRO A 50 -21.60 -5.23 8.69
C PRO A 50 -22.64 -6.00 7.87
N SER A 51 -23.14 -5.38 6.81
CA SER A 51 -23.98 -6.06 5.81
C SER A 51 -23.21 -6.10 4.49
N TYR A 52 -22.34 -7.10 4.37
CA TYR A 52 -21.56 -7.32 3.15
C TYR A 52 -22.07 -8.58 2.44
N SER A 53 -22.43 -8.42 1.17
CA SER A 53 -22.63 -9.54 0.25
C SER A 53 -21.31 -10.26 -0.04
N LEU A 54 -21.37 -11.53 -0.47
CA LEU A 54 -20.19 -12.28 -0.91
C LEU A 54 -19.37 -11.52 -1.96
N ARG A 55 -20.05 -10.81 -2.88
CA ARG A 55 -19.40 -9.98 -3.90
C ARG A 55 -18.60 -8.84 -3.28
N GLN A 56 -19.16 -8.14 -2.29
CA GLN A 56 -18.43 -7.07 -1.58
C GLN A 56 -17.26 -7.62 -0.78
N LEU A 57 -17.42 -8.79 -0.16
CA LEU A 57 -16.32 -9.44 0.56
C LEU A 57 -15.18 -9.84 -0.39
N LEU A 58 -15.49 -10.35 -1.58
CA LEU A 58 -14.48 -10.64 -2.61
C LEU A 58 -13.75 -9.38 -3.08
N ILE A 59 -14.48 -8.26 -3.25
CA ILE A 59 -13.85 -6.98 -3.59
C ILE A 59 -12.94 -6.50 -2.45
N LEU A 60 -13.40 -6.57 -1.19
CA LEU A 60 -12.57 -6.24 -0.02
C LEU A 60 -11.35 -7.15 0.11
N ALA A 61 -11.46 -8.42 -0.28
CA ALA A 61 -10.33 -9.33 -0.32
C ALA A 61 -9.32 -8.93 -1.41
N ALA A 62 -9.80 -8.55 -2.59
CA ALA A 62 -8.95 -7.99 -3.64
C ALA A 62 -8.27 -6.70 -3.18
N ILE A 63 -9.00 -5.79 -2.52
CA ILE A 63 -8.43 -4.57 -1.96
C ILE A 63 -7.39 -4.90 -0.88
N GLY A 64 -7.69 -5.83 0.02
CA GLY A 64 -6.75 -6.28 1.06
C GLY A 64 -5.48 -6.88 0.46
N PHE A 65 -5.60 -7.69 -0.59
CA PHE A 65 -4.45 -8.23 -1.31
C PHE A 65 -3.63 -7.14 -2.01
N SER A 66 -4.27 -6.24 -2.76
CA SER A 66 -3.58 -5.20 -3.52
C SER A 66 -3.02 -4.10 -2.62
N TYR A 67 -3.87 -3.47 -1.81
CA TYR A 67 -3.49 -2.33 -0.97
C TYR A 67 -2.57 -2.74 0.16
N THR A 68 -2.98 -3.74 0.94
CA THR A 68 -2.29 -4.12 2.17
C THR A 68 -1.20 -5.14 1.86
N GLY A 69 -1.52 -6.21 1.13
CA GLY A 69 -0.57 -7.26 0.76
C GLY A 69 0.58 -6.76 -0.11
N MET A 70 0.28 -6.36 -1.35
CA MET A 70 1.30 -5.85 -2.27
C MET A 70 1.86 -4.51 -1.81
N GLY A 71 1.00 -3.58 -1.36
CA GLY A 71 1.42 -2.25 -0.94
C GLY A 71 2.37 -2.25 0.26
N LEU A 72 1.95 -2.78 1.41
CA LEU A 72 2.84 -2.85 2.57
C LEU A 72 3.97 -3.85 2.37
N GLY A 73 3.71 -5.01 1.74
CA GLY A 73 4.76 -6.00 1.49
C GLY A 73 5.89 -5.43 0.62
N GLY A 74 5.54 -4.76 -0.48
CA GLY A 74 6.49 -4.09 -1.35
C GLY A 74 7.24 -2.94 -0.66
N MET A 75 6.54 -2.18 0.18
CA MET A 75 7.13 -1.09 0.95
C MET A 75 8.11 -1.58 2.01
N PHE A 76 7.78 -2.65 2.75
CA PHE A 76 8.64 -3.21 3.80
C PHE A 76 9.85 -3.97 3.24
N LEU A 77 9.64 -4.83 2.23
CA LEU A 77 10.73 -5.54 1.54
C LEU A 77 11.63 -4.57 0.77
N GLY A 78 11.04 -3.52 0.18
CA GLY A 78 11.75 -2.50 -0.54
C GLY A 78 12.55 -1.57 0.38
N ALA A 79 11.96 -1.09 1.48
CA ALA A 79 12.61 -0.20 2.44
C ALA A 79 13.77 -0.88 3.20
N GLY A 80 13.79 -2.20 3.33
CA GLY A 80 14.95 -2.91 3.88
C GLY A 80 16.15 -2.94 2.93
N LYS A 81 15.92 -2.81 1.62
CA LYS A 81 16.97 -2.88 0.58
C LYS A 81 17.36 -1.51 0.03
N LEU A 82 16.48 -0.52 0.16
CA LEU A 82 16.66 0.86 -0.26
C LEU A 82 16.80 1.75 0.96
N GLY A 83 17.63 2.79 0.88
CA GLY A 83 17.60 3.84 1.91
C GLY A 83 16.21 4.50 2.01
N PRO A 84 15.77 4.96 3.20
CA PRO A 84 14.42 5.50 3.42
C PRO A 84 14.07 6.69 2.51
N GLY A 85 15.06 7.50 2.11
CA GLY A 85 14.87 8.58 1.15
C GLY A 85 14.43 8.07 -0.23
N LEU A 86 15.13 7.07 -0.77
CA LEU A 86 14.83 6.51 -2.09
C LEU A 86 13.50 5.74 -2.08
N ALA A 87 13.25 4.93 -1.05
CA ALA A 87 11.97 4.25 -0.87
C ALA A 87 10.79 5.23 -0.81
N THR A 88 10.95 6.36 -0.13
CA THR A 88 9.90 7.39 -0.04
C THR A 88 9.61 8.01 -1.41
N VAL A 89 10.63 8.34 -2.20
CA VAL A 89 10.39 8.96 -3.52
C VAL A 89 9.77 7.96 -4.50
N LEU A 90 10.22 6.71 -4.51
CA LEU A 90 9.60 5.67 -5.34
C LEU A 90 8.15 5.41 -4.91
N ALA A 91 7.85 5.44 -3.60
CA ALA A 91 6.48 5.34 -3.10
C ALA A 91 5.60 6.53 -3.52
N ASN A 92 6.18 7.73 -3.69
CA ASN A 92 5.47 8.89 -4.25
C ASN A 92 5.12 8.74 -5.74
N ALA A 93 5.55 7.66 -6.41
CA ALA A 93 5.02 7.27 -7.72
C ALA A 93 3.58 6.72 -7.64
N GLN A 94 3.12 6.29 -6.45
CA GLN A 94 1.75 5.79 -6.23
C GLN A 94 0.64 6.70 -6.81
N PRO A 95 0.60 8.02 -6.54
CA PRO A 95 -0.41 8.90 -7.13
C PRO A 95 -0.38 8.94 -8.66
N LEU A 96 0.79 8.74 -9.30
CA LEU A 96 0.86 8.62 -10.75
C LEU A 96 0.13 7.38 -11.24
N PHE A 97 0.43 6.22 -10.66
CA PHE A 97 -0.26 4.98 -11.01
C PHE A 97 -1.76 5.08 -10.71
N ALA A 98 -2.14 5.69 -9.59
CA ALA A 98 -3.54 5.89 -9.24
C ALA A 98 -4.28 6.78 -10.26
N ALA A 99 -3.65 7.85 -10.77
CA ALA A 99 -4.23 8.71 -11.80
C ALA A 99 -4.41 7.99 -13.14
N VAL A 100 -3.45 7.13 -13.53
CA VAL A 100 -3.59 6.28 -14.72
C VAL A 100 -4.72 5.27 -14.52
N LEU A 101 -4.76 4.59 -13.39
CA LEU A 101 -5.81 3.60 -13.11
C LEU A 101 -7.20 4.24 -12.98
N SER A 102 -7.33 5.44 -12.43
CA SER A 102 -8.62 6.11 -12.31
C SER A 102 -9.20 6.49 -13.68
N PHE A 103 -8.35 6.83 -14.65
CA PHE A 103 -8.78 7.02 -16.04
C PHE A 103 -9.39 5.75 -16.63
N PHE A 104 -8.73 4.60 -16.46
CA PHE A 104 -9.20 3.33 -17.04
C PHE A 104 -10.39 2.72 -16.31
N ILE A 105 -10.40 2.76 -14.96
CA ILE A 105 -11.38 2.06 -14.12
C ILE A 105 -12.58 2.95 -13.79
N VAL A 106 -12.34 4.21 -13.44
CA VAL A 106 -13.39 5.14 -12.98
C VAL A 106 -13.87 6.05 -14.12
N ARG A 107 -13.21 6.03 -15.29
CA ARG A 107 -13.49 6.89 -16.46
C ARG A 107 -13.48 8.40 -16.14
N GLU A 108 -12.65 8.80 -15.18
CA GLU A 108 -12.47 10.23 -14.88
C GLU A 108 -11.74 10.92 -16.04
N VAL A 109 -12.19 12.12 -16.41
CA VAL A 109 -11.61 12.89 -17.53
C VAL A 109 -10.27 13.46 -17.09
N VAL A 110 -9.16 12.90 -17.60
CA VAL A 110 -7.82 13.43 -17.35
C VAL A 110 -7.64 14.70 -18.16
N THR A 111 -7.54 15.84 -17.48
CA THR A 111 -7.20 17.12 -18.14
C THR A 111 -5.75 17.11 -18.60
N GLY A 112 -5.42 17.82 -19.68
CA GLY A 112 -4.05 17.88 -20.21
C GLY A 112 -3.00 18.32 -19.18
N ARG A 113 -3.39 19.12 -18.17
CA ARG A 113 -2.53 19.51 -17.04
C ARG A 113 -2.15 18.32 -16.14
N VAL A 114 -3.08 17.41 -15.88
CA VAL A 114 -2.83 16.19 -15.08
C VAL A 114 -1.90 15.25 -15.85
N PHE A 115 -2.07 15.13 -17.17
CA PHE A 115 -1.19 14.31 -18.01
C PHE A 115 0.25 14.83 -18.03
N VAL A 116 0.46 16.14 -18.14
CA VAL A 116 1.80 16.74 -18.07
C VAL A 116 2.44 16.52 -16.69
N GLY A 117 1.67 16.70 -15.60
CA GLY A 117 2.16 16.39 -14.25
C GLY A 117 2.55 14.91 -14.07
N LEU A 118 1.78 14.00 -14.68
CA LEU A 118 2.08 12.58 -14.71
C LEU A 118 3.38 12.28 -15.46
N LEU A 119 3.60 12.88 -16.64
CA LEU A 119 4.85 12.69 -17.37
C LEU A 119 6.06 13.18 -16.57
N ILE A 120 5.96 14.36 -15.97
CA ILE A 120 7.05 14.93 -15.15
C ILE A 120 7.35 14.03 -13.95
N GLY A 121 6.33 13.57 -13.22
CA GLY A 121 6.53 12.68 -12.08
C GLY A 121 7.11 11.32 -12.50
N PHE A 122 6.70 10.77 -13.64
CA PHE A 122 7.22 9.51 -14.16
C PHE A 122 8.71 9.65 -14.53
N ILE A 123 9.09 10.76 -15.19
CA ILE A 123 10.49 11.07 -15.49
C ILE A 123 11.29 11.16 -14.18
N GLY A 124 10.78 11.85 -13.16
CA GLY A 124 11.44 11.95 -11.85
C GLY A 124 11.71 10.58 -11.21
N VAL A 125 10.74 9.66 -11.29
CA VAL A 125 10.88 8.27 -10.81
C VAL A 125 11.96 7.52 -11.59
N VAL A 126 11.96 7.63 -12.92
CA VAL A 126 12.97 6.96 -13.78
C VAL A 126 14.37 7.49 -13.49
N VAL A 127 14.55 8.81 -13.44
CA VAL A 127 15.83 9.46 -13.16
C VAL A 127 16.38 9.03 -11.80
N LEU A 128 15.51 8.88 -10.80
CA LEU A 128 15.92 8.44 -9.47
C LEU A 128 16.22 6.93 -9.40
N ALA A 129 15.54 6.11 -10.20
CA ALA A 129 15.80 4.68 -10.27
C ALA A 129 17.06 4.33 -11.08
N MET A 130 17.46 5.19 -12.04
CA MET A 130 18.61 4.98 -12.93
C MET A 130 19.92 4.57 -12.25
N PRO A 131 20.37 5.22 -11.16
CA PRO A 131 21.61 4.86 -10.47
C PRO A 131 21.59 3.46 -9.85
N GLU A 132 20.40 2.89 -9.67
CA GLU A 132 20.16 1.62 -9.00
C GLU A 132 19.82 0.48 -9.98
N MET A 133 19.88 0.75 -11.29
CA MET A 133 19.56 -0.20 -12.38
C MET A 133 20.73 -1.13 -12.77
N GLU A 134 21.63 -1.43 -11.84
CA GLU A 134 22.58 -2.54 -12.03
C GLU A 134 21.89 -3.87 -11.75
N PHE A 135 21.68 -4.67 -12.80
CA PHE A 135 21.06 -5.99 -12.72
C PHE A 135 21.84 -6.90 -11.75
N GLY A 136 21.16 -7.41 -10.72
CA GLY A 136 21.75 -8.30 -9.71
C GLY A 136 22.05 -7.64 -8.36
N ASN A 137 21.93 -6.31 -8.23
CA ASN A 137 22.12 -5.62 -6.95
C ASN A 137 20.87 -5.74 -6.05
N ALA A 138 21.06 -5.84 -4.73
CA ALA A 138 19.98 -5.84 -3.74
C ALA A 138 19.07 -4.62 -3.90
N ARG A 139 19.64 -3.47 -4.28
CA ARG A 139 18.92 -2.21 -4.49
C ARG A 139 17.95 -2.25 -5.68
N PHE A 140 18.31 -2.93 -6.78
CA PHE A 140 17.41 -3.15 -7.92
C PHE A 140 16.15 -3.93 -7.48
N SER A 141 16.34 -5.02 -6.73
CA SER A 141 15.20 -5.80 -6.21
C SER A 141 14.33 -4.98 -5.25
N GLY A 142 14.94 -4.09 -4.47
CA GLY A 142 14.22 -3.16 -3.61
C GLY A 142 13.34 -2.18 -4.41
N ALA A 143 13.87 -1.60 -5.49
CA ALA A 143 13.12 -0.69 -6.36
C ALA A 143 11.91 -1.38 -6.99
N VAL A 144 12.08 -2.62 -7.45
CA VAL A 144 10.97 -3.44 -7.99
C VAL A 144 9.89 -3.68 -6.94
N TYR A 145 10.26 -4.00 -5.69
CA TYR A 145 9.28 -4.18 -4.61
C TYR A 145 8.52 -2.90 -4.29
N VAL A 146 9.20 -1.75 -4.18
CA VAL A 146 8.51 -0.47 -3.89
C VAL A 146 7.58 -0.07 -5.03
N LEU A 147 8.00 -0.19 -6.29
CA LEU A 147 7.16 0.13 -7.43
C LEU A 147 5.97 -0.83 -7.55
N GLY A 148 6.19 -2.13 -7.35
CA GLY A 148 5.11 -3.12 -7.28
C GLY A 148 4.12 -2.84 -6.15
N GLY A 149 4.63 -2.41 -5.00
CA GLY A 149 3.81 -1.95 -3.88
C GLY A 149 3.01 -0.70 -4.21
N ALA A 150 3.64 0.31 -4.82
CA ALA A 150 2.97 1.53 -5.24
C ALA A 150 1.81 1.27 -6.22
N ILE A 151 1.99 0.31 -7.15
CA ILE A 151 0.93 -0.16 -8.06
C ILE A 151 -0.19 -0.86 -7.28
N GLY A 152 0.16 -1.77 -6.36
CA GLY A 152 -0.82 -2.47 -5.51
C GLY A 152 -1.66 -1.51 -4.67
N THR A 153 -1.01 -0.53 -4.05
CA THR A 153 -1.66 0.55 -3.29
C THR A 153 -2.53 1.43 -4.18
N ALA A 154 -2.11 1.73 -5.41
CA ALA A 154 -2.92 2.47 -6.38
C ALA A 154 -4.18 1.70 -6.80
N ILE A 155 -4.06 0.41 -7.15
CA ILE A 155 -5.20 -0.47 -7.46
C ILE A 155 -6.17 -0.50 -6.29
N GLY A 156 -5.63 -0.76 -5.09
CA GLY A 156 -6.39 -0.80 -3.85
C GLY A 156 -7.17 0.49 -3.62
N ASN A 157 -6.52 1.65 -3.70
CA ASN A 157 -7.19 2.95 -3.52
C ASN A 157 -8.32 3.19 -4.53
N VAL A 158 -8.13 2.82 -5.79
CA VAL A 158 -9.16 2.99 -6.82
C VAL A 158 -10.36 2.06 -6.57
N LEU A 159 -10.12 0.79 -6.26
CA LEU A 159 -11.18 -0.17 -5.92
C LEU A 159 -11.95 0.23 -4.66
N LEU A 160 -11.23 0.76 -3.68
CA LEU A 160 -11.76 1.22 -2.41
C LEU A 160 -12.60 2.49 -2.61
N LYS A 161 -12.18 3.42 -3.48
CA LYS A 161 -12.99 4.56 -3.93
C LYS A 161 -14.27 4.11 -4.64
N TYR A 162 -14.19 3.07 -5.46
CA TYR A 162 -15.37 2.48 -6.11
C TYR A 162 -16.35 1.85 -5.10
N GLN A 163 -15.84 1.24 -4.03
CA GLN A 163 -16.65 0.58 -2.99
C GLN A 163 -17.17 1.54 -1.89
N ALA A 164 -16.51 2.68 -1.69
CA ALA A 164 -16.79 3.66 -0.62
C ALA A 164 -18.17 4.35 -0.70
N GLY A 165 -18.99 4.05 -1.71
CA GLY A 165 -20.42 4.37 -1.71
C GLY A 165 -21.28 3.53 -0.74
N SER A 166 -20.67 2.59 -0.01
CA SER A 166 -21.28 1.79 1.06
C SER A 166 -21.11 2.51 2.40
N ASP A 167 -22.21 2.75 3.13
CA ASP A 167 -22.36 3.69 4.27
C ASP A 167 -21.39 3.54 5.47
N ASP A 168 -20.44 2.60 5.47
CA ASP A 168 -19.58 2.32 6.63
C ASP A 168 -18.10 2.09 6.27
N ILE A 169 -17.36 3.21 6.21
CA ILE A 169 -15.93 3.26 5.88
C ILE A 169 -15.10 2.49 6.90
N TYR A 170 -15.48 2.52 8.19
CA TYR A 170 -14.71 1.88 9.26
C TYR A 170 -14.66 0.35 9.08
N TRP A 171 -15.80 -0.25 8.74
CA TRP A 171 -15.89 -1.68 8.49
C TRP A 171 -15.09 -2.12 7.26
N SER A 172 -15.21 -1.39 6.15
CA SER A 172 -14.46 -1.71 4.93
C SER A 172 -12.94 -1.60 5.14
N MET A 173 -12.49 -0.58 5.87
CA MET A 173 -11.06 -0.41 6.19
C MET A 173 -10.56 -1.46 7.16
N GLY A 174 -11.36 -1.81 8.17
CA GLY A 174 -11.04 -2.86 9.11
C GLY A 174 -10.88 -4.23 8.43
N ILE A 175 -11.88 -4.64 7.64
CA ILE A 175 -11.91 -5.93 6.96
C ILE A 175 -10.76 -6.06 5.95
N GLN A 176 -10.51 -5.05 5.11
CA GLN A 176 -9.42 -5.15 4.13
C GLN A 176 -8.04 -5.25 4.80
N LEU A 177 -7.84 -4.59 5.95
CA LEU A 177 -6.58 -4.62 6.69
C LEU A 177 -6.37 -5.98 7.35
N VAL A 178 -7.42 -6.57 7.94
CA VAL A 178 -7.37 -7.93 8.48
C VAL A 178 -7.09 -8.94 7.37
N ILE A 179 -7.83 -8.90 6.25
CA ILE A 179 -7.57 -9.80 5.11
C ILE A 179 -6.15 -9.62 4.58
N GLY A 180 -5.72 -8.37 4.42
CA GLY A 180 -4.36 -8.03 4.01
C GLY A 180 -3.27 -8.56 4.95
N SER A 181 -3.51 -8.53 6.26
CA SER A 181 -2.59 -9.07 7.26
C SER A 181 -2.41 -10.59 7.12
N VAL A 182 -3.46 -11.32 6.75
CA VAL A 182 -3.39 -12.76 6.48
C VAL A 182 -2.51 -13.02 5.25
N PHE A 183 -2.68 -12.25 4.18
CA PHE A 183 -1.83 -12.36 3.00
C PHE A 183 -0.36 -12.08 3.32
N LEU A 184 -0.09 -11.04 4.10
CA LEU A 184 1.27 -10.71 4.54
C LEU A 184 1.86 -11.80 5.44
N GLY A 185 1.07 -12.39 6.34
CA GLY A 185 1.50 -13.49 7.19
C GLY A 185 1.84 -14.74 6.39
N ILE A 186 1.00 -15.11 5.41
CA ILE A 186 1.29 -16.22 4.48
C ILE A 186 2.57 -15.93 3.69
N ALA A 187 2.73 -14.70 3.18
CA ALA A 187 3.91 -14.29 2.46
C ALA A 187 5.17 -14.40 3.36
N SER A 188 5.11 -13.94 4.61
CA SER A 188 6.20 -14.05 5.58
C SER A 188 6.63 -15.50 5.80
N VAL A 189 5.69 -16.41 6.03
CA VAL A 189 6.00 -17.84 6.19
C VAL A 189 6.61 -18.42 4.91
N SER A 190 6.09 -18.06 3.74
CA SER A 190 6.60 -18.56 2.46
C SER A 190 8.02 -18.07 2.11
N LEU A 191 8.40 -16.88 2.58
CA LEU A 191 9.76 -16.36 2.43
C LEU A 191 10.75 -16.90 3.47
N GLY A 192 10.31 -17.78 4.38
CA GLY A 192 11.16 -18.29 5.46
C GLY A 192 11.47 -17.26 6.54
N GLU A 193 10.71 -16.17 6.60
CA GLU A 193 10.79 -15.13 7.64
C GLU A 193 10.07 -15.55 8.95
N GLY A 194 9.52 -16.77 9.00
CA GLY A 194 8.71 -17.25 10.12
C GLY A 194 9.51 -18.08 11.13
N PHE A 195 9.70 -17.51 12.32
CA PHE A 195 10.23 -18.05 13.59
C PHE A 195 11.63 -18.67 13.59
#